data_AF-A0A1D8A341-F1
#
_entry.id   AF-A0A1D8A341-F1
#
_cell.length_a   1.000
_cell.length_b   1.000
_cell.length_c   1.000
_cell.angle_alpha   90.00
_cell.angle_beta   90.00
_cell.angle_gamma   90.00
#
_symmetry.space_group_name_H-M   'P 1'
#
loop_
_entity.id
_entity.type
_entity.pdbx_description
1 polymer ?
#
loop_
_entity_poly.entity_id
_entity_poly.type
_entity_poly.pdbx_seq_one_letter_code
_entity_poly.pdbx_strand_id
1 'polypeptide(L)'
;MTNDIPAGRGLWTDSPLYLHLVQIFPGHLTARGALDVRKLCRDIERSSEGVYKWLRASKLAPGSAKALCNLANTSDNVAALAAVGREPPTIQDFNRYVYAD
;
A
#
# COMPACT_ATOMS: atom_id res chain seq x y z
N MET A 1 9.62 18.43 22.09
CA MET A 1 9.13 17.04 22.07
C MET A 1 9.76 16.35 20.87
N THR A 2 10.86 15.66 21.09
CA THR A 2 11.63 14.97 20.05
C THR A 2 10.90 13.67 19.75
N ASN A 3 10.23 13.59 18.60
CA ASN A 3 9.59 12.35 18.15
C ASN A 3 10.69 11.35 17.81
N ASP A 4 10.91 10.41 18.72
CA ASP A 4 11.74 9.23 18.51
C ASP A 4 11.03 8.34 17.48
N ILE A 5 11.27 8.61 16.19
CA ILE A 5 10.90 7.69 15.12
C ILE A 5 11.94 6.58 15.16
N PRO A 6 11.58 5.33 15.52
CA PRO A 6 12.54 4.25 15.59
C PRO A 6 13.25 4.12 14.23
N ALA A 7 14.59 4.11 14.28
CA ALA A 7 15.53 4.28 13.17
C ALA A 7 15.42 3.30 11.98
N GLY A 8 14.37 2.48 11.91
CA GLY A 8 14.05 1.59 10.78
C GLY A 8 12.74 1.90 10.04
N ARG A 9 11.93 2.87 10.51
CA ARG A 9 10.69 3.27 9.81
C ARG A 9 10.93 4.29 8.69
N GLY A 10 11.92 5.16 8.82
CA GLY A 10 12.07 6.35 7.95
C GLY A 10 12.52 6.12 6.51
N LEU A 11 12.90 4.89 6.10
CA LEU A 11 13.40 4.66 4.74
C LEU A 11 12.31 4.31 3.72
N TRP A 12 11.13 3.91 4.16
CA TRP A 12 10.08 3.40 3.26
C TRP A 12 8.71 4.03 3.47
N THR A 13 8.47 4.75 4.58
CA THR A 13 7.23 5.51 4.80
C THR A 13 7.11 6.74 3.92
N ASP A 14 8.20 7.14 3.28
CA ASP A 14 8.24 8.25 2.32
C ASP A 14 8.39 7.76 0.88
N SER A 15 8.37 6.43 0.67
CA SER A 15 8.49 5.89 -0.68
C SER A 15 7.22 6.19 -1.50
N PRO A 16 7.36 6.46 -2.81
CA PRO A 16 6.21 6.72 -3.68
C PRO A 16 5.15 5.61 -3.60
N LEU A 17 5.59 4.35 -3.55
CA LEU A 17 4.68 3.21 -3.39
C LEU A 17 3.93 3.26 -2.04
N TYR A 18 4.61 3.53 -0.93
CA TYR A 18 3.94 3.59 0.38
C TYR A 18 2.87 4.68 0.41
N LEU A 19 3.21 5.89 -0.05
CA LEU A 19 2.27 7.02 -0.06
C LEU A 19 1.05 6.72 -0.94
N HIS A 20 1.26 6.03 -2.05
CA HIS A 20 0.18 5.59 -2.93
C HIS A 20 -0.70 4.50 -2.27
N LEU A 21 -0.10 3.53 -1.57
CA LEU A 21 -0.87 2.50 -0.86
C LEU A 21 -1.72 3.08 0.27
N VAL A 22 -1.20 4.05 1.02
CA VAL A 22 -1.97 4.76 2.06
C VAL A 22 -3.20 5.47 1.48
N GLN A 23 -3.06 5.98 0.26
CA GLN A 23 -4.11 6.70 -0.45
C GLN A 23 -5.22 5.80 -1.00
N ILE A 24 -4.89 4.59 -1.43
CA ILE A 24 -5.84 3.67 -2.08
C ILE A 24 -6.42 2.62 -1.12
N PHE A 25 -5.86 2.48 0.08
CA PHE A 25 -6.34 1.54 1.10
C PHE A 25 -6.67 2.24 2.43
N PRO A 26 -7.68 3.12 2.46
CA PRO A 26 -8.12 3.76 3.71
C PRO A 26 -8.56 2.73 4.76
N GLY A 27 -9.13 1.60 4.34
CA GLY A 27 -9.52 0.48 5.21
C GLY A 27 -8.35 -0.32 5.79
N HIS A 28 -7.12 -0.11 5.29
CA HIS A 28 -5.90 -0.79 5.77
C HIS A 28 -4.98 0.18 6.49
N LEU A 29 -5.51 1.28 7.01
CA LEU A 29 -4.75 2.18 7.87
C LEU A 29 -4.94 1.79 9.33
N THR A 30 -3.84 1.87 10.09
CA THR A 30 -3.87 1.84 11.55
C THR A 30 -4.57 3.10 12.09
N ALA A 31 -4.94 3.10 13.37
CA ALA A 31 -5.52 4.28 14.03
C ALA A 31 -4.63 5.54 13.98
N ARG A 32 -3.33 5.39 13.66
CA ARG A 32 -2.37 6.50 13.48
C ARG A 32 -2.22 6.93 12.02
N GLY A 33 -3.03 6.40 11.10
CA GLY A 33 -2.98 6.72 9.66
C GLY A 33 -1.83 6.05 8.90
N ALA A 34 -1.06 5.16 9.52
CA ALA A 34 -0.01 4.40 8.85
C ALA A 34 -0.57 3.12 8.24
N LEU A 35 0.00 2.65 7.12
CA LEU A 35 -0.41 1.40 6.48
C LEU A 35 -0.24 0.20 7.43
N ASP A 36 -1.33 -0.54 7.67
CA ASP A 36 -1.33 -1.81 8.38
C ASP A 36 -0.82 -2.93 7.45
N VAL A 37 0.51 -3.06 7.43
CA VAL A 37 1.19 -4.07 6.62
C VAL A 37 0.75 -5.48 6.97
N ARG A 38 0.41 -5.78 8.24
CA ARG A 38 -0.01 -7.14 8.64
C ARG A 38 -1.36 -7.49 8.04
N LYS A 39 -2.32 -6.57 8.13
CA LYS A 39 -3.64 -6.72 7.50
C LYS A 39 -3.49 -6.86 5.99
N LEU A 40 -2.71 -5.98 5.35
CA LEU A 40 -2.48 -6.03 3.92
C LEU A 40 -1.88 -7.37 3.48
N CYS A 41 -0.85 -7.86 4.18
CA CYS A 41 -0.19 -9.14 3.89
C CYS A 41 -1.17 -10.32 3.88
N ARG A 42 -2.07 -10.36 4.87
CA ARG A 42 -3.09 -11.40 4.96
C ARG A 42 -4.05 -11.33 3.77
N ASP A 43 -4.51 -10.13 3.43
CA ASP A 43 -5.56 -9.96 2.42
C ASP A 43 -5.04 -10.17 0.98
N ILE A 44 -3.74 -9.98 0.73
CA ILE A 44 -3.10 -10.28 -0.57
C ILE A 44 -2.32 -11.60 -0.60
N GLU A 45 -2.35 -12.38 0.49
CA GLU A 45 -1.64 -13.65 0.66
C GLU A 45 -0.14 -13.56 0.33
N ARG A 46 0.54 -12.61 0.99
CA ARG A 46 1.97 -12.34 0.80
C ARG A 46 2.70 -12.24 2.14
N SER A 47 3.97 -12.63 2.15
CA SER A 47 4.80 -12.51 3.34
C SER A 47 5.09 -11.04 3.65
N SER A 48 5.18 -10.72 4.94
CA SER A 48 5.53 -9.37 5.38
C SER A 48 6.90 -8.93 4.88
N GLU A 49 7.87 -9.84 4.81
CA GLU A 49 9.18 -9.56 4.23
C GLU A 49 9.08 -9.14 2.76
N GLY A 50 8.27 -9.82 1.95
CA GLY A 50 8.02 -9.47 0.55
C GLY A 50 7.41 -8.07 0.43
N VAL A 51 6.39 -7.77 1.23
CA VAL A 51 5.75 -6.45 1.22
C VAL A 51 6.73 -5.35 1.65
N TYR A 52 7.51 -5.56 2.71
CA TYR A 52 8.53 -4.58 3.12
C TYR A 52 9.61 -4.38 2.06
N LYS A 53 9.99 -5.43 1.33
CA LYS A 53 10.93 -5.32 0.20
C LYS A 53 10.35 -4.42 -0.90
N TRP A 54 9.06 -4.54 -1.22
CA TRP A 54 8.40 -3.66 -2.18
C TRP A 54 8.38 -2.22 -1.70
N LEU A 55 8.01 -1.99 -0.44
CA LEU A 55 7.92 -0.65 0.15
C LEU A 55 9.28 0.06 0.16
N ARG A 56 10.36 -0.65 0.51
CA ARG A 56 11.73 -0.11 0.51
C ARG A 56 12.27 0.15 -0.89
N ALA A 57 11.98 -0.74 -1.83
CA ALA A 57 12.43 -0.58 -3.22
C ALA A 57 11.51 0.33 -4.04
N SER A 58 10.36 0.74 -3.48
CA SER A 58 9.25 1.37 -4.21
C SER A 58 8.86 0.64 -5.50
N LYS A 59 9.00 -0.70 -5.52
CA LYS A 59 8.88 -1.53 -6.72
C LYS A 59 8.02 -2.76 -6.47
N LEU A 60 7.14 -3.06 -7.42
CA LEU A 60 6.22 -4.20 -7.39
C LEU A 60 6.57 -5.21 -8.48
N ALA A 61 6.37 -6.50 -8.19
CA ALA A 61 6.27 -7.50 -9.25
C ALA A 61 4.89 -7.41 -9.93
N PRO A 62 4.75 -7.74 -11.22
CA PRO A 62 3.46 -7.68 -11.93
C PRO A 62 2.32 -8.42 -11.21
N GLY A 63 2.59 -9.62 -10.68
CA GLY A 63 1.61 -10.38 -9.92
C GLY A 63 1.19 -9.73 -8.60
N SER A 64 2.06 -8.91 -8.00
CA SER A 64 1.76 -8.18 -6.77
C SER A 64 0.97 -6.90 -7.03
N ALA A 65 1.28 -6.20 -8.12
CA ALA A 65 0.45 -5.11 -8.64
C ALA A 65 -0.98 -5.57 -8.94
N LYS A 66 -1.13 -6.73 -9.60
CA LYS A 66 -2.45 -7.31 -9.87
C LYS A 66 -3.20 -7.68 -8.57
N ALA A 67 -2.51 -8.26 -7.59
CA ALA A 67 -3.13 -8.59 -6.30
C ALA A 67 -3.62 -7.34 -5.56
N LEU A 68 -2.82 -6.27 -5.54
CA LEU A 68 -3.22 -4.99 -4.94
C LEU A 68 -4.38 -4.34 -5.69
N CYS A 69 -4.37 -4.36 -7.03
CA CYS A 69 -5.47 -3.86 -7.84
C CYS A 69 -6.76 -4.62 -7.54
N ASN A 70 -6.71 -5.95 -7.50
CA ASN A 70 -7.87 -6.79 -7.17
C ASN A 70 -8.38 -6.49 -5.76
N LEU A 71 -7.48 -6.35 -4.78
CA LEU A 71 -7.86 -6.02 -3.41
C LEU A 71 -8.56 -4.66 -3.34
N ALA A 72 -8.02 -3.63 -3.99
CA ALA A 72 -8.60 -2.29 -3.99
C ALA A 72 -9.99 -2.23 -4.66
N ASN A 73 -10.26 -3.16 -5.58
CA ASN A 73 -11.55 -3.29 -6.28
C ASN A 73 -12.54 -4.24 -5.58
N THR A 74 -12.23 -4.75 -4.38
CA THR A 74 -13.22 -5.48 -3.56
C THR A 74 -14.28 -4.53 -3.02
N SER A 75 -15.50 -5.02 -2.81
CA SER A 75 -16.66 -4.21 -2.39
C SER A 75 -16.39 -3.36 -1.15
N ASP A 76 -15.71 -3.93 -0.15
CA ASP A 76 -15.34 -3.21 1.08
C ASP A 76 -14.37 -2.05 0.82
N ASN A 77 -13.34 -2.26 -0.01
CA ASN A 77 -12.35 -1.22 -0.32
C ASN A 77 -12.93 -0.14 -1.25
N VAL A 78 -13.78 -0.53 -2.20
CA VAL A 78 -14.51 0.42 -3.05
C VAL A 78 -15.41 1.32 -2.20
N ALA A 79 -16.14 0.75 -1.24
CA ALA A 79 -16.97 1.52 -0.32
C ALA A 79 -16.12 2.46 0.55
N ALA A 80 -14.98 1.99 1.06
CA ALA A 80 -14.06 2.80 1.85
C ALA A 80 -13.44 3.95 1.04
N LEU A 81 -13.13 3.73 -0.24
CA LEU A 81 -12.64 4.77 -1.15
C LEU A 81 -13.72 5.80 -1.49
N ALA A 82 -14.95 5.34 -1.77
CA ALA A 82 -16.08 6.22 -2.03
C ALA A 82 -16.38 7.12 -0.82
N ALA A 83 -16.26 6.59 0.41
CA ALA A 83 -16.45 7.35 1.64
C ALA A 83 -15.45 8.51 1.82
N VAL A 84 -14.27 8.41 1.19
CA VAL A 84 -13.24 9.47 1.17
C VAL A 84 -13.20 10.23 -0.16
N GLY A 85 -14.22 10.08 -1.01
CA GLY A 85 -14.35 10.79 -2.28
C GLY A 85 -13.36 10.35 -3.36
N ARG A 86 -12.94 9.07 -3.37
CA ARG A 86 -11.98 8.53 -4.33
C ARG A 86 -12.56 7.38 -5.13
N GLU A 87 -12.08 7.24 -6.35
CA GLU A 87 -12.39 6.12 -7.24
C GLU A 87 -11.41 4.94 -7.00
N PRO A 88 -11.85 3.69 -7.24
CA PRO A 88 -10.96 2.54 -7.18
C PRO A 88 -9.84 2.63 -8.23
N PRO A 89 -8.61 2.23 -7.88
CA PRO A 89 -7.48 2.29 -8.80
C PRO A 89 -7.61 1.22 -9.89
N THR A 90 -6.98 1.50 -11.02
CA THR A 90 -6.82 0.57 -12.13
C THR A 90 -5.44 -0.08 -12.08
N ILE A 91 -5.22 -1.12 -12.89
CA ILE A 91 -3.88 -1.74 -12.98
C ILE A 91 -2.81 -0.76 -13.50
N GLN A 92 -3.20 0.27 -14.27
CA GLN A 92 -2.27 1.28 -14.78
C GLN A 92 -1.66 2.11 -13.64
N ASP A 93 -2.42 2.38 -12.59
CA ASP A 93 -1.95 3.10 -11.40
C ASP A 93 -0.81 2.34 -10.69
N PHE A 94 -0.80 1.01 -10.80
CA PHE A 94 0.26 0.16 -10.25
C PHE A 94 1.43 -0.10 -11.20
N ASN A 95 1.19 -0.05 -12.52
CA ASN A 95 2.22 -0.33 -13.54
C ASN A 95 3.44 0.58 -13.41
N ARG A 96 3.26 1.83 -12.95
CA ARG A 96 4.37 2.75 -12.67
C ARG A 96 5.37 2.21 -11.64
N TYR A 97 4.94 1.32 -10.72
CA TYR A 97 5.82 0.70 -9.74
C TYR A 97 6.37 -0.65 -10.21
N VAL A 98 5.85 -1.19 -11.32
CA VAL A 98 6.33 -2.43 -11.94
C VAL A 98 7.44 -2.12 -12.94
N TYR A 99 7.22 -1.11 -13.78
CA TYR A 99 8.11 -0.70 -14.87
C TYR A 99 8.88 0.59 -14.57
N ALA A 100 8.92 1.03 -13.30
CA ALA A 100 9.86 2.07 -12.90
C ALA A 100 11.29 1.56 -13.11
N ASP A 101 12.04 2.33 -13.92
CA ASP A 101 13.46 2.17 -14.20
C ASP A 101 14.28 2.43 -12.93
#